data_AF-A0A7W0T5F7-F1
#
_entry.id   AF-A0A7W0T5F7-F1
#
_cell.length_a   1.000
_cell.length_b   1.000
_cell.length_c   1.000
_cell.angle_alpha   90.00
_cell.angle_beta   90.00
_cell.angle_gamma   90.00
#
_symmetry.space_group_name_H-M   'P 1'
#
loop_
_entity.id
_entity.type
_entity.pdbx_description
1 polymer ?
#
loop_
_entity_poly.entity_id
_entity_poly.type
_entity_poly.pdbx_seq_one_letter_code
_entity_poly.pdbx_strand_id
1 'polypeptide(L)'
;MSEQLCRAVVERYPGARTVFTDSRVHAEIPVDDTIYRARLDMGPAACVAVSLPCTDGFELTLKWNDRYANDGAPRASSFDDSFLVETNDFALAGVWLDHEARSALLASRYVSGQHADRQTALMIRDGAWVHEVTNDEVTARRRDAEPSADRMGDMLMASLSVAGRPQRWARAFAILGRELGGEPARRIEVGGKPALRVRRGNVDVLVHLVRRLGPGDPGRLRTIVSAHRHGSGGETLSLISEGLPRAAWPPPSAVSGGTLSIDARAAQLLDAGRPSATTVRPHDVEIAFDGAIADRERLGAAIELAAWWASDAFRTGPYR
;
A
#
# COMPACT_ATOMS: atom_id res chain seq x y z
N MET A 1 -29.81 -18.70 9.72
CA MET A 1 -29.00 -17.47 9.51
C MET A 1 -27.59 -17.81 9.03
N SER A 2 -26.81 -18.59 9.77
CA SER A 2 -25.43 -18.97 9.36
C SER A 2 -25.34 -19.75 8.05
N GLU A 3 -26.25 -20.71 7.82
CA GLU A 3 -26.31 -21.44 6.54
C GLU A 3 -26.70 -20.53 5.36
N GLN A 4 -27.55 -19.53 5.59
CA GLN A 4 -27.91 -18.53 4.57
C GLN A 4 -26.71 -17.65 4.23
N LEU A 5 -25.90 -17.27 5.23
CA LEU A 5 -24.67 -16.52 5.00
C LEU A 5 -23.63 -17.34 4.24
N CYS A 6 -23.39 -18.60 4.61
CA CYS A 6 -22.50 -19.49 3.85
C CYS A 6 -22.95 -19.61 2.39
N ARG A 7 -24.25 -19.82 2.17
CA ARG A 7 -24.83 -19.90 0.83
C ARG A 7 -24.64 -18.61 0.04
N ALA A 8 -24.96 -17.45 0.64
CA ALA A 8 -24.78 -16.16 0.00
C ALA A 8 -23.32 -15.90 -0.41
N VAL A 9 -22.34 -16.31 0.42
CA VAL A 9 -20.92 -16.22 0.09
C VAL A 9 -20.57 -17.13 -1.10
N VAL A 10 -20.99 -18.40 -1.09
CA VAL A 10 -20.68 -19.35 -2.16
C VAL A 10 -21.34 -18.96 -3.49
N GLU A 11 -22.58 -18.48 -3.45
CA GLU A 11 -23.31 -18.02 -4.64
C GLU A 11 -22.65 -16.77 -5.26
N ARG A 12 -22.17 -15.85 -4.42
CA ARG A 12 -21.53 -14.60 -4.87
C ARG A 12 -20.09 -14.80 -5.33
N TYR A 13 -19.38 -15.78 -4.76
CA TYR A 13 -17.97 -16.04 -5.04
C TYR A 13 -17.77 -17.50 -5.47
N PRO A 14 -17.84 -17.79 -6.78
CA PRO A 14 -17.61 -19.12 -7.31
C PRO A 14 -16.27 -19.69 -6.85
N GLY A 15 -16.30 -20.90 -6.27
CA GLY A 15 -15.10 -21.56 -5.72
C GLY A 15 -14.75 -21.17 -4.28
N ALA A 16 -15.55 -20.31 -3.62
CA ALA A 16 -15.37 -20.03 -2.21
C ALA A 16 -15.62 -21.28 -1.35
N ARG A 17 -14.81 -21.44 -0.30
CA ARG A 17 -14.96 -22.50 0.71
C ARG A 17 -15.35 -21.87 2.03
N THR A 18 -16.48 -22.27 2.60
CA THR A 18 -16.99 -21.72 3.86
C THR A 18 -17.08 -22.79 4.93
N VAL A 19 -16.66 -22.46 6.15
CA VAL A 19 -16.85 -23.27 7.36
C VAL A 19 -17.51 -22.38 8.41
N PHE A 20 -18.54 -22.89 9.08
CA PHE A 20 -19.17 -22.20 10.20
C PHE A 20 -18.65 -22.76 11.52
N THR A 21 -18.08 -21.90 12.35
CA THR A 21 -17.48 -22.25 13.64
C THR A 21 -17.72 -21.13 14.64
N ASP A 22 -18.06 -21.44 15.89
CA ASP A 22 -18.18 -20.46 16.99
C ASP A 22 -19.01 -19.21 16.63
N SER A 23 -20.17 -19.43 16.01
CA SER A 23 -21.09 -18.37 15.57
C SER A 23 -20.58 -17.48 14.42
N ARG A 24 -19.49 -17.85 13.76
CA ARG A 24 -18.88 -17.09 12.66
C ARG A 24 -18.68 -17.94 11.42
N VAL A 25 -18.76 -17.32 10.25
CA VAL A 25 -18.42 -17.94 8.97
C VAL A 25 -16.98 -17.60 8.65
N HIS A 26 -16.14 -18.63 8.55
CA HIS A 26 -14.79 -18.54 7.99
C HIS A 26 -14.86 -18.89 6.51
N ALA A 27 -14.36 -18.01 5.65
CA ALA A 27 -14.40 -18.20 4.21
C ALA A 27 -13.00 -18.08 3.60
N GLU A 28 -12.67 -18.99 2.70
CA GLU A 28 -11.58 -18.84 1.75
C GLU A 28 -12.18 -18.47 0.40
N ILE A 29 -11.83 -17.28 -0.10
CA ILE A 29 -12.50 -16.65 -1.24
C ILE A 29 -11.46 -16.43 -2.34
N PRO A 30 -11.56 -17.15 -3.48
CA PRO A 30 -10.71 -16.89 -4.62
C PRO A 30 -11.17 -15.60 -5.32
N VAL A 31 -10.27 -14.62 -5.40
CA VAL A 31 -10.44 -13.39 -6.17
C VAL A 31 -9.14 -13.12 -6.90
N ASP A 32 -9.19 -12.96 -8.22
CA ASP A 32 -8.03 -12.47 -8.99
C ASP A 32 -6.73 -13.28 -8.78
N ASP A 33 -6.83 -14.61 -8.87
CA ASP A 33 -5.76 -15.60 -8.63
C ASP A 33 -5.19 -15.59 -7.21
N THR A 34 -5.87 -14.93 -6.27
CA THR A 34 -5.50 -14.85 -4.86
C THR A 34 -6.59 -15.44 -4.00
N ILE A 35 -6.21 -16.21 -2.99
CA ILE A 35 -7.16 -16.72 -1.99
C ILE A 35 -7.13 -15.80 -0.79
N TYR A 36 -8.25 -15.11 -0.55
CA TYR A 36 -8.47 -14.29 0.63
C TYR A 36 -9.07 -15.13 1.76
N ARG A 37 -8.64 -14.87 2.99
CA ARG A 37 -9.25 -15.43 4.19
C ARG A 37 -10.15 -14.37 4.82
N ALA A 38 -11.42 -14.70 4.97
CA ALA A 38 -12.41 -13.82 5.54
C ALA A 38 -13.10 -14.47 6.75
N ARG A 39 -13.54 -13.63 7.69
CA ARG A 39 -14.38 -13.98 8.83
C ARG A 39 -15.61 -13.08 8.82
N LEU A 40 -16.78 -13.67 8.94
CA LEU A 40 -18.05 -12.96 8.93
C LEU A 40 -18.85 -13.33 10.18
N ASP A 41 -19.36 -12.32 10.86
CA ASP A 41 -20.18 -12.40 12.06
C ASP A 41 -21.42 -11.51 11.85
N MET A 42 -22.62 -12.06 12.02
CA MET A 42 -23.87 -11.31 11.85
C MET A 42 -24.36 -10.67 13.15
N GLY A 43 -23.81 -11.01 14.32
CA GLY A 43 -24.27 -10.46 15.59
C GLY A 43 -23.63 -11.13 16.81
N PRO A 44 -23.54 -10.44 17.95
CA PRO A 44 -24.33 -9.27 18.36
C PRO A 44 -23.88 -7.92 17.77
N ALA A 45 -22.64 -7.83 17.29
CA ALA A 45 -22.14 -6.71 16.49
C ALA A 45 -21.62 -7.29 15.17
N ALA A 46 -22.25 -6.92 14.06
CA ALA A 46 -21.89 -7.54 12.79
C ALA A 46 -20.51 -7.06 12.31
N CYS A 47 -19.73 -8.00 11.79
CA CYS A 47 -18.34 -7.82 11.44
C CYS A 47 -18.02 -8.64 10.19
N VAL A 48 -17.32 -8.03 9.25
CA VAL A 48 -16.61 -8.71 8.18
C VAL A 48 -15.14 -8.38 8.32
N ALA A 49 -14.27 -9.37 8.33
CA ALA A 49 -12.84 -9.22 8.47
C ALA A 49 -12.14 -9.99 7.33
N VAL A 50 -11.18 -9.38 6.66
CA VAL A 50 -10.40 -9.96 5.56
C VAL A 50 -8.92 -9.75 5.84
N SER A 51 -8.15 -10.84 5.88
CA SER A 51 -6.71 -10.77 6.15
C SER A 51 -5.93 -10.10 5.01
N LEU A 52 -4.91 -9.32 5.39
CA LEU A 52 -3.95 -8.67 4.51
C LEU A 52 -2.55 -9.26 4.68
N PRO A 53 -1.64 -9.05 3.70
CA PRO A 53 -0.20 -9.09 3.97
C PRO A 53 0.23 -7.98 4.94
N CYS A 54 1.48 -8.03 5.41
CA CYS A 54 2.06 -6.99 6.27
C CYS A 54 1.85 -5.59 5.69
N THR A 55 1.33 -4.70 6.54
CA THR A 55 0.97 -3.32 6.23
C THR A 55 1.89 -2.29 6.88
N ASP A 56 2.93 -2.72 7.60
CA ASP A 56 3.90 -1.86 8.29
C ASP A 56 3.22 -0.84 9.25
N GLY A 57 2.24 -1.34 10.00
CA GLY A 57 1.45 -0.54 10.94
C GLY A 57 0.62 0.56 10.28
N PHE A 58 0.28 0.42 8.99
CA PHE A 58 -0.65 1.33 8.32
C PHE A 58 -2.05 1.19 8.92
N GLU A 59 -2.64 2.33 9.25
CA GLU A 59 -3.98 2.41 9.82
C GLU A 59 -4.83 3.35 8.99
N LEU A 60 -6.02 2.88 8.62
CA LEU A 60 -6.98 3.63 7.82
C LEU A 60 -8.39 3.35 8.33
N THR A 61 -9.12 4.37 8.74
CA THR A 61 -10.50 4.27 9.17
C THR A 61 -11.40 5.10 8.25
N LEU A 62 -12.48 4.50 7.78
CA LEU A 62 -13.45 5.07 6.85
C LEU A 62 -14.82 5.01 7.49
N LYS A 63 -15.32 6.18 7.88
CA LYS A 63 -16.66 6.38 8.46
C LYS A 63 -17.51 7.11 7.45
N TRP A 64 -18.80 6.79 7.37
CA TRP A 64 -19.71 7.61 6.58
C TRP A 64 -19.73 9.04 7.12
N ASN A 65 -19.65 10.03 6.24
CA ASN A 65 -19.81 11.42 6.60
C ASN A 65 -21.14 11.92 6.05
N ASP A 66 -22.13 12.12 6.93
CA ASP A 66 -23.32 12.86 6.52
C ASP A 66 -22.98 14.34 6.43
N ARG A 67 -22.80 14.80 5.19
CA ARG A 67 -22.53 16.20 4.83
C ARG A 67 -23.51 17.18 5.47
N TYR A 68 -24.75 16.77 5.77
CA TYR A 68 -25.76 17.64 6.38
C TYR A 68 -25.73 17.66 7.91
N ALA A 69 -25.02 16.72 8.55
CA ALA A 69 -24.90 16.66 10.01
C ALA A 69 -23.63 17.35 10.54
N ASN A 70 -22.59 17.53 9.70
CA ASN A 70 -21.24 17.89 10.13
C ASN A 70 -20.71 19.20 9.50
N ASP A 71 -21.49 20.28 9.56
CA ASP A 71 -21.24 21.58 8.89
C ASP A 71 -20.09 22.44 9.50
N GLY A 72 -19.19 21.83 10.29
CA GLY A 72 -18.22 22.57 11.12
C GLY A 72 -16.74 22.42 10.77
N ALA A 73 -16.35 21.57 9.81
CA ALA A 73 -14.94 21.28 9.53
C ALA A 73 -14.53 21.64 8.09
N PRO A 74 -13.63 22.61 7.87
CA PRO A 74 -13.07 22.88 6.54
C PRO A 74 -12.18 21.71 6.11
N ARG A 75 -12.41 21.14 4.91
CA ARG A 75 -11.68 19.97 4.42
C ARG A 75 -11.31 20.06 2.94
N ALA A 76 -10.23 19.36 2.58
CA ALA A 76 -9.63 19.36 1.25
C ALA A 76 -10.52 18.67 0.20
N SER A 77 -10.55 19.21 -1.02
CA SER A 77 -11.45 18.82 -2.12
C SER A 77 -11.11 17.51 -2.83
N SER A 78 -10.31 16.63 -2.23
CA SER A 78 -9.79 15.42 -2.87
C SER A 78 -10.07 14.15 -2.08
N PHE A 79 -11.35 13.84 -1.92
CA PHE A 79 -11.98 12.51 -1.80
C PHE A 79 -13.49 12.77 -1.93
N ASP A 80 -14.28 11.83 -2.44
CA ASP A 80 -15.75 11.99 -2.44
C ASP A 80 -16.20 12.30 -1.00
N ASP A 81 -16.85 13.46 -0.78
CA ASP A 81 -17.25 14.02 0.54
C ASP A 81 -18.08 13.05 1.42
N SER A 82 -18.47 11.91 0.83
CA SER A 82 -19.22 10.80 1.37
C SER A 82 -18.55 10.07 2.55
N PHE A 83 -17.22 10.04 2.68
CA PHE A 83 -16.54 9.40 3.82
C PHE A 83 -15.60 10.34 4.59
N LEU A 84 -15.66 10.24 5.91
CA LEU A 84 -14.62 10.71 6.81
C LEU A 84 -13.49 9.68 6.81
N VAL A 85 -12.31 10.12 6.39
CA VAL A 85 -11.08 9.31 6.37
C VAL A 85 -10.18 9.75 7.51
N GLU A 86 -9.84 8.81 8.39
CA GLU A 86 -8.83 8.97 9.44
C GLU A 86 -7.67 8.03 9.09
N THR A 87 -6.44 8.53 9.05
CA THR A 87 -5.29 7.72 8.65
C THR A 87 -4.03 8.20 9.34
N ASN A 88 -3.13 7.25 9.61
CA ASN A 88 -1.78 7.55 10.09
C ASN A 88 -0.78 7.77 8.93
N ASP A 89 -1.22 7.69 7.67
CA ASP A 89 -0.41 7.94 6.46
C ASP A 89 -1.32 8.38 5.30
N PHE A 90 -1.32 9.68 5.00
CA PHE A 90 -2.16 10.24 3.93
C PHE A 90 -1.75 9.80 2.54
N ALA A 91 -0.44 9.69 2.28
CA ALA A 91 0.07 9.26 0.98
C ALA A 91 -0.33 7.80 0.72
N LEU A 92 -0.15 6.94 1.72
CA LEU A 92 -0.55 5.54 1.62
C LEU A 92 -2.06 5.41 1.50
N ALA A 93 -2.87 6.15 2.26
CA ALA A 93 -4.33 6.13 2.14
C ALA A 93 -4.80 6.55 0.73
N GLY A 94 -4.22 7.61 0.15
CA GLY A 94 -4.55 8.06 -1.19
C GLY A 94 -4.27 7.00 -2.26
N VAL A 95 -3.17 6.27 -2.11
CA VAL A 95 -2.84 5.16 -3.01
C VAL A 95 -3.65 3.91 -2.68
N TRP A 96 -3.99 3.64 -1.41
CA TRP A 96 -4.71 2.45 -0.99
C TRP A 96 -6.17 2.47 -1.46
N LEU A 97 -6.80 3.63 -1.33
CA LEU A 97 -8.14 3.92 -1.83
C LEU A 97 -8.06 4.29 -3.31
N ASP A 98 -7.76 3.31 -4.16
CA ASP A 98 -7.86 3.47 -5.60
C ASP A 98 -9.32 3.47 -6.09
N HIS A 99 -9.52 3.66 -7.39
CA HIS A 99 -10.86 3.75 -7.98
C HIS A 99 -11.74 2.53 -7.69
N GLU A 100 -11.16 1.33 -7.71
CA GLU A 100 -11.87 0.08 -7.45
C GLU A 100 -12.33 -0.03 -6.00
N ALA A 101 -11.43 0.22 -5.04
CA ALA A 101 -11.78 0.23 -3.62
C ALA A 101 -12.85 1.28 -3.32
N ARG A 102 -12.73 2.50 -3.87
CA ARG A 102 -13.72 3.57 -3.70
C ARG A 102 -15.08 3.18 -4.26
N SER A 103 -15.11 2.62 -5.46
CA SER A 103 -16.36 2.22 -6.12
C SER A 103 -17.08 1.12 -5.35
N ALA A 104 -16.34 0.13 -4.82
CA ALA A 104 -16.90 -0.93 -4.00
C ALA A 104 -17.43 -0.42 -2.65
N LEU A 105 -16.71 0.50 -1.99
CA LEU A 105 -17.16 1.17 -0.76
C LEU A 105 -18.43 1.99 -0.97
N LEU A 106 -18.55 2.66 -2.12
CA LEU A 106 -19.78 3.40 -2.47
C LEU A 106 -20.93 2.44 -2.79
N ALA A 107 -20.69 1.42 -3.61
CA ALA A 107 -21.69 0.41 -3.96
C ALA A 107 -22.23 -0.31 -2.71
N SER A 108 -21.35 -0.62 -1.76
CA SER A 108 -21.74 -1.23 -0.49
C SER A 108 -22.55 -0.29 0.40
N ARG A 109 -22.75 0.98 0.06
CA ARG A 109 -23.64 1.89 0.81
C ARG A 109 -25.02 2.02 0.22
N TYR A 110 -25.17 1.75 -1.07
CA TYR A 110 -26.41 1.98 -1.79
C TYR A 110 -27.24 0.70 -1.82
N VAL A 111 -28.26 0.64 -0.96
CA VAL A 111 -29.27 -0.42 -1.01
C VAL A 111 -30.34 -0.01 -2.02
N SER A 112 -30.58 -0.83 -3.04
CA SER A 112 -31.70 -0.64 -3.95
C SER A 112 -33.01 -0.97 -3.23
N GLY A 113 -33.92 -0.01 -3.10
CA GLY A 113 -35.26 -0.26 -2.56
C GLY A 113 -36.05 -1.28 -3.39
N GLN A 114 -36.89 -2.08 -2.73
CA GLN A 114 -37.67 -3.18 -3.33
C GLN A 114 -38.80 -2.78 -4.31
N HIS A 115 -38.95 -1.50 -4.66
CA HIS A 115 -40.06 -1.03 -5.50
C HIS A 115 -39.65 -0.92 -6.97
N ALA A 116 -39.91 -1.99 -7.73
CA ALA A 116 -39.65 -2.04 -9.18
C ALA A 116 -40.48 -1.04 -10.01
N ASP A 117 -41.56 -0.49 -9.45
CA ASP A 117 -42.51 0.40 -10.15
C ASP A 117 -42.08 1.87 -10.24
N ARG A 118 -40.94 2.25 -9.65
CA ARG A 118 -40.36 3.59 -9.81
C ARG A 118 -38.93 3.46 -10.27
N GLN A 119 -38.63 3.96 -11.47
CA GLN A 119 -37.26 4.06 -12.03
C GLN A 119 -36.30 4.91 -11.17
N THR A 120 -36.77 5.52 -10.10
CA THR A 120 -35.93 6.12 -9.05
C THR A 120 -35.58 5.04 -8.03
N ALA A 121 -34.37 4.48 -8.13
CA ALA A 121 -33.80 3.63 -7.09
C ALA A 121 -33.89 4.38 -5.76
N LEU A 122 -34.70 3.88 -4.83
CA LEU A 122 -34.78 4.44 -3.48
C LEU A 122 -33.49 4.03 -2.77
N MET A 123 -32.49 4.92 -2.85
CA MET A 123 -31.15 4.70 -2.30
C MET A 123 -31.19 4.94 -0.80
N ILE A 124 -31.31 3.86 -0.02
CA ILE A 124 -31.15 3.95 1.43
C ILE A 124 -29.65 4.00 1.70
N ARG A 125 -29.19 5.11 2.31
CA ARG A 125 -27.82 5.28 2.78
C ARG A 125 -27.69 4.64 4.15
N ASP A 126 -27.05 3.47 4.22
CA ASP A 126 -26.72 2.83 5.49
C ASP A 126 -25.34 3.29 5.96
N GLY A 127 -25.31 4.26 6.87
CA GLY A 127 -24.10 4.84 7.46
C GLY A 127 -23.56 4.10 8.69
N ALA A 128 -24.17 2.98 9.11
CA ALA A 128 -23.83 2.31 10.37
C ALA A 128 -22.47 1.56 10.32
N TRP A 129 -22.07 1.12 9.14
CA TRP A 129 -20.80 0.41 8.95
C TRP A 129 -19.60 1.35 8.97
N VAL A 130 -18.52 0.92 9.62
CA VAL A 130 -17.20 1.55 9.61
C VAL A 130 -16.21 0.56 9.01
N HIS A 131 -15.42 0.99 8.03
CA HIS A 131 -14.32 0.18 7.50
C HIS A 131 -13.00 0.61 8.14
N GLU A 132 -12.16 -0.35 8.49
CA GLU A 132 -10.86 -0.13 9.10
C GLU A 132 -9.82 -1.03 8.44
N VAL A 133 -8.64 -0.49 8.15
CA VAL A 133 -7.42 -1.25 7.87
C VAL A 133 -6.54 -1.08 9.10
N THR A 134 -6.25 -2.17 9.79
CA THR A 134 -5.37 -2.18 10.97
C THR A 134 -4.92 -3.60 11.25
N ASN A 135 -3.73 -3.78 11.84
CA ASN A 135 -3.20 -5.09 12.24
C ASN A 135 -3.27 -6.14 11.10
N ASP A 136 -2.90 -5.73 9.88
CA ASP A 136 -2.93 -6.58 8.69
C ASP A 136 -4.31 -7.19 8.41
N GLU A 137 -5.38 -6.45 8.71
CA GLU A 137 -6.75 -6.86 8.43
C GLU A 137 -7.56 -5.67 7.90
N VAL A 138 -8.39 -5.92 6.89
CA VAL A 138 -9.50 -5.02 6.55
C VAL A 138 -10.73 -5.50 7.30
N THR A 139 -11.33 -4.65 8.10
CA THR A 139 -12.59 -4.94 8.78
C THR A 139 -13.68 -3.98 8.37
N ALA A 140 -14.91 -4.46 8.30
CA ALA A 140 -16.14 -3.67 8.24
C ALA A 140 -16.96 -4.05 9.47
N ARG A 141 -17.35 -3.07 10.29
CA ARG A 141 -18.09 -3.32 11.53
C ARG A 141 -19.28 -2.39 11.67
N ARG A 142 -20.39 -2.90 12.20
CA ARG A 142 -21.51 -2.10 12.73
C ARG A 142 -21.75 -2.47 14.19
N ARG A 143 -22.40 -1.57 14.94
CA ARG A 143 -22.57 -1.71 16.41
C ARG A 143 -23.56 -2.80 16.82
N ASP A 144 -24.48 -3.11 15.93
CA ASP A 144 -25.62 -4.00 16.13
C ASP A 144 -25.57 -5.20 15.17
N ALA A 145 -26.52 -6.12 15.31
CA ALA A 145 -26.62 -7.27 14.43
C ALA A 145 -27.04 -6.86 13.01
N GLU A 146 -26.54 -7.59 12.01
CA GLU A 146 -26.97 -7.50 10.63
C GLU A 146 -27.89 -8.69 10.31
N PRO A 147 -29.21 -8.48 10.11
CA PRO A 147 -30.11 -9.56 9.76
C PRO A 147 -29.97 -10.05 8.31
N SER A 148 -29.40 -9.25 7.40
CA SER A 148 -29.34 -9.57 5.97
C SER A 148 -28.02 -10.22 5.56
N ALA A 149 -28.09 -11.47 5.08
CA ALA A 149 -26.95 -12.17 4.50
C ALA A 149 -26.43 -11.49 3.22
N ASP A 150 -27.33 -10.91 2.42
CA ASP A 150 -26.94 -10.16 1.21
C ASP A 150 -26.13 -8.91 1.58
N ARG A 151 -26.54 -8.22 2.66
CA ARG A 151 -25.84 -7.06 3.19
C ARG A 151 -24.44 -7.41 3.69
N MET A 152 -24.30 -8.56 4.37
CA MET A 152 -22.99 -9.11 4.73
C MET A 152 -22.14 -9.39 3.48
N GLY A 153 -22.75 -9.88 2.39
CA GLY A 153 -22.11 -10.09 1.11
C GLY A 153 -21.60 -8.79 0.45
N ASP A 154 -22.37 -7.70 0.55
CA ASP A 154 -21.95 -6.37 0.09
C ASP A 154 -20.77 -5.83 0.90
N MET A 155 -20.80 -5.99 2.22
CA MET A 155 -19.70 -5.61 3.10
C MET A 155 -18.44 -6.43 2.81
N LEU A 156 -18.60 -7.72 2.54
CA LEU A 156 -17.51 -8.59 2.10
C LEU A 156 -16.91 -8.16 0.77
N MET A 157 -17.74 -7.78 -0.21
CA MET A 157 -17.25 -7.26 -1.49
C MET A 157 -16.42 -5.99 -1.32
N ALA A 158 -16.91 -5.03 -0.51
CA ALA A 158 -16.17 -3.81 -0.23
C ALA A 158 -14.85 -4.10 0.50
N SER A 159 -14.89 -4.94 1.54
CA SER A 159 -13.69 -5.31 2.30
C SER A 159 -12.66 -6.06 1.45
N LEU A 160 -13.09 -6.97 0.55
CA LEU A 160 -12.22 -7.63 -0.41
C LEU A 160 -11.60 -6.63 -1.41
N SER A 161 -12.37 -5.64 -1.86
CA SER A 161 -11.86 -4.62 -2.80
C SER A 161 -10.80 -3.72 -2.16
N VAL A 162 -10.98 -3.36 -0.88
CA VAL A 162 -9.95 -2.67 -0.09
C VAL A 162 -8.75 -3.60 0.17
N ALA A 163 -9.00 -4.87 0.46
CA ALA A 163 -7.96 -5.87 0.69
C ALA A 163 -7.19 -6.27 -0.58
N GLY A 164 -7.78 -6.02 -1.75
CA GLY A 164 -7.22 -6.28 -3.07
C GLY A 164 -6.02 -5.42 -3.43
N ARG A 165 -5.80 -4.32 -2.70
CA ARG A 165 -4.80 -3.32 -3.10
C ARG A 165 -3.39 -3.88 -3.31
N PRO A 166 -2.82 -4.70 -2.40
CA PRO A 166 -1.49 -5.26 -2.59
C PRO A 166 -1.34 -6.11 -3.86
N GLN A 167 -2.41 -6.78 -4.28
CA GLN A 167 -2.45 -7.57 -5.51
C GLN A 167 -2.52 -6.68 -6.76
N ARG A 168 -3.32 -5.61 -6.71
CA ARG A 168 -3.40 -4.63 -7.79
C ARG A 168 -2.08 -3.91 -8.00
N TRP A 169 -1.35 -3.59 -6.94
CA TRP A 169 0.01 -3.09 -7.09
C TRP A 169 0.95 -4.11 -7.71
N ALA A 170 0.91 -5.37 -7.26
CA ALA A 170 1.74 -6.43 -7.84
C ALA A 170 1.53 -6.56 -9.35
N ARG A 171 0.28 -6.45 -9.83
CA ARG A 171 -0.06 -6.41 -11.26
C ARG A 171 0.56 -5.21 -11.98
N ALA A 172 0.51 -4.01 -11.39
CA ALA A 172 1.15 -2.83 -11.96
C ALA A 172 2.68 -2.98 -12.05
N PHE A 173 3.32 -3.49 -10.99
CA PHE A 173 4.75 -3.79 -10.98
C PHE A 173 5.11 -4.92 -11.93
N ALA A 174 4.21 -5.86 -12.23
CA ALA A 174 4.46 -6.88 -13.23
C ALA A 174 4.53 -6.33 -14.66
N ILE A 175 3.74 -5.29 -14.97
CA ILE A 175 3.86 -4.57 -16.24
C ILE A 175 5.24 -3.90 -16.33
N LEU A 176 5.60 -3.13 -15.30
CA LEU A 176 6.91 -2.46 -15.22
C LEU A 176 8.08 -3.46 -15.24
N GLY A 177 7.95 -4.59 -14.56
CA GLY A 177 8.95 -5.64 -14.54
C GLY A 177 9.22 -6.21 -15.93
N ARG A 178 8.19 -6.51 -16.72
CA ARG A 178 8.38 -6.95 -18.11
C ARG A 178 9.09 -5.91 -18.96
N GLU A 179 8.73 -4.64 -18.79
CA GLU A 179 9.31 -3.53 -19.53
C GLU A 179 10.76 -3.22 -19.15
N LEU A 180 11.10 -3.45 -17.89
CA LEU A 180 12.43 -3.24 -17.32
C LEU A 180 13.24 -4.53 -17.27
N GLY A 181 12.76 -5.66 -17.81
CA GLY A 181 13.48 -6.94 -17.76
C GLY A 181 13.78 -7.42 -16.33
N GLY A 182 12.80 -7.31 -15.43
CA GLY A 182 12.87 -7.70 -14.03
C GLY A 182 11.77 -8.66 -13.59
N GLU A 183 11.93 -9.18 -12.38
CA GLU A 183 11.05 -10.14 -11.72
C GLU A 183 10.16 -9.43 -10.68
N PRO A 184 8.85 -9.30 -10.95
CA PRO A 184 7.92 -8.66 -10.03
C PRO A 184 7.52 -9.60 -8.89
N ALA A 185 7.17 -9.04 -7.74
CA ALA A 185 6.51 -9.78 -6.67
C ALA A 185 5.10 -10.22 -7.11
N ARG A 186 4.67 -11.41 -6.66
CA ARG A 186 3.30 -11.89 -6.88
C ARG A 186 2.26 -11.13 -6.05
N ARG A 187 2.69 -10.59 -4.91
CA ARG A 187 1.90 -9.80 -3.96
C ARG A 187 2.85 -8.83 -3.26
N ILE A 188 2.41 -7.60 -3.04
CA ILE A 188 3.22 -6.57 -2.36
C ILE A 188 2.98 -6.63 -0.85
N GLU A 189 4.04 -6.39 -0.08
CA GLU A 189 4.01 -6.15 1.37
C GLU A 189 4.64 -4.77 1.60
N VAL A 190 3.95 -3.88 2.35
CA VAL A 190 4.56 -2.59 2.72
C VAL A 190 5.61 -2.88 3.80
N GLY A 191 6.82 -2.36 3.62
CA GLY A 191 7.95 -2.67 4.52
C GLY A 191 8.46 -4.11 4.42
N GLY A 192 7.90 -4.92 3.53
CA GLY A 192 8.24 -6.33 3.35
C GLY A 192 9.18 -6.59 2.17
N LYS A 193 8.92 -7.70 1.46
CA LYS A 193 9.74 -8.15 0.33
C LYS A 193 9.77 -7.11 -0.82
N PRO A 194 10.85 -7.10 -1.65
CA PRO A 194 10.92 -6.21 -2.81
C PRO A 194 9.72 -6.41 -3.74
N ALA A 195 9.13 -5.31 -4.18
CA ALA A 195 8.07 -5.26 -5.18
C ALA A 195 8.57 -5.67 -6.58
N LEU A 196 9.82 -5.35 -6.89
CA LEU A 196 10.46 -5.67 -8.16
C LEU A 196 11.95 -5.95 -7.93
N ARG A 197 12.48 -6.96 -8.61
CA ARG A 197 13.91 -7.27 -8.67
C ARG A 197 14.38 -7.15 -10.10
N VAL A 198 15.48 -6.45 -10.33
CA VAL A 198 16.00 -6.22 -11.67
C VAL A 198 17.49 -6.50 -11.68
N ARG A 199 17.95 -7.31 -12.63
CA ARG A 199 19.38 -7.53 -12.85
C ARG A 199 19.89 -6.57 -13.92
N ARG A 200 20.99 -5.89 -13.63
CA ARG A 200 21.69 -4.98 -14.56
C ARG A 200 23.18 -5.24 -14.52
N GLY A 201 23.71 -5.73 -15.65
CA GLY A 201 25.05 -6.29 -15.68
C GLY A 201 25.16 -7.43 -14.67
N ASN A 202 26.07 -7.29 -13.69
CA ASN A 202 26.23 -8.27 -12.61
C ASN A 202 25.49 -7.91 -11.32
N VAL A 203 24.88 -6.72 -11.24
CA VAL A 203 24.25 -6.20 -10.01
C VAL A 203 22.76 -6.56 -9.95
N ASP A 204 22.31 -6.97 -8.76
CA ASP A 204 20.89 -7.09 -8.44
C ASP A 204 20.38 -5.78 -7.80
N VAL A 205 19.37 -5.18 -8.43
CA VAL A 205 18.70 -3.96 -7.99
C VAL A 205 17.31 -4.32 -7.47
N LEU A 206 16.97 -3.83 -6.30
CA LEU A 206 15.72 -4.12 -5.60
C LEU A 206 14.86 -2.85 -5.51
N VAL A 207 13.55 -3.00 -5.75
CA VAL A 207 12.58 -1.92 -5.56
C VAL A 207 11.64 -2.31 -4.42
N HIS A 208 11.54 -1.46 -3.42
CA HIS A 208 10.72 -1.65 -2.23
C HIS A 208 9.69 -0.53 -2.08
N LEU A 209 8.52 -0.88 -1.54
CA LEU A 209 7.57 0.08 -1.00
C LEU A 209 7.65 0.01 0.52
N VAL A 210 8.09 1.09 1.15
CA VAL A 210 8.32 1.14 2.60
C VAL A 210 7.56 2.30 3.20
N ARG A 211 7.25 2.18 4.49
CA ARG A 211 6.75 3.29 5.28
C ARG A 211 7.86 3.76 6.22
N ARG A 212 8.34 5.00 6.08
CA ARG A 212 9.30 5.59 7.03
C ARG A 212 8.54 6.45 8.04
N LEU A 213 8.69 6.11 9.31
CA LEU A 213 8.17 6.88 10.42
C LEU A 213 9.23 7.91 10.86
N GLY A 214 8.95 9.18 10.63
CA GLY A 214 9.76 10.30 11.12
C GLY A 214 8.86 11.41 11.69
N PRO A 215 9.23 12.04 12.81
CA PRO A 215 8.47 13.18 13.32
C PRO A 215 8.50 14.32 12.27
N GLY A 216 7.34 14.60 11.68
CA GLY A 216 7.18 15.66 10.68
C GLY A 216 7.45 15.28 9.23
N ASP A 217 7.55 13.98 8.89
CA ASP A 217 7.66 13.55 7.48
C ASP A 217 6.25 13.36 6.86
N PRO A 218 5.80 14.24 5.94
CA PRO A 218 4.55 14.03 5.21
C PRO A 218 4.66 12.93 4.14
N GLY A 219 5.87 12.51 3.75
CA GLY A 219 6.17 11.47 2.75
C GLY A 219 6.43 10.11 3.38
N ARG A 220 5.51 9.65 4.26
CA ARG A 220 5.66 8.39 5.01
C ARG A 220 5.78 7.18 4.09
N LEU A 221 4.95 7.06 3.06
CA LEU A 221 5.12 6.06 2.01
C LEU A 221 6.26 6.46 1.07
N ARG A 222 7.21 5.56 0.84
CA ARG A 222 8.32 5.75 -0.10
C ARG A 222 8.54 4.56 -1.01
N THR A 223 8.97 4.85 -2.23
CA THR A 223 9.60 3.85 -3.11
C THR A 223 11.11 3.94 -2.94
N ILE A 224 11.75 2.84 -2.58
CA ILE A 224 13.21 2.75 -2.47
C ILE A 224 13.74 1.83 -3.56
N VAL A 225 14.67 2.33 -4.35
CA VAL A 225 15.48 1.54 -5.28
C VAL A 225 16.86 1.36 -4.66
N SER A 226 17.26 0.12 -4.41
CA SER A 226 18.53 -0.18 -3.75
C SER A 226 19.35 -1.22 -4.49
N ALA A 227 20.67 -1.17 -4.30
CA ALA A 227 21.61 -2.14 -4.86
C ALA A 227 22.81 -2.29 -3.92
N HIS A 228 23.33 -3.52 -3.80
CA HIS A 228 24.52 -3.82 -3.00
C HIS A 228 25.76 -3.90 -3.89
N ARG A 229 26.90 -3.41 -3.38
CA ARG A 229 28.18 -3.45 -4.09
C ARG A 229 28.76 -4.87 -4.08
N HIS A 230 29.27 -5.31 -5.23
CA HIS A 230 30.01 -6.58 -5.31
C HIS A 230 31.40 -6.43 -4.68
N GLY A 231 31.77 -7.35 -3.79
CA GLY A 231 33.12 -7.41 -3.20
C GLY A 231 33.29 -6.68 -1.86
N SER A 232 32.28 -5.94 -1.39
CA SER A 232 32.26 -5.44 -0.01
C SER A 232 31.83 -6.55 0.96
N GLY A 233 32.79 -7.27 1.51
CA GLY A 233 32.58 -8.30 2.55
C GLY A 233 32.22 -7.73 3.91
N GLY A 234 31.14 -6.96 3.99
CA GLY A 234 30.57 -6.49 5.26
C GLY A 234 29.10 -6.87 5.32
N GLU A 235 28.76 -7.85 6.16
CA GLU A 235 27.38 -8.11 6.56
C GLU A 235 26.80 -6.80 7.10
N THR A 236 25.91 -6.17 6.34
CA THR A 236 25.16 -5.03 6.85
C THR A 236 24.02 -5.60 7.68
N LEU A 237 24.30 -5.91 8.95
CA LEU A 237 23.26 -6.08 9.95
C LEU A 237 22.60 -4.71 10.15
N SER A 238 21.47 -4.48 9.49
CA SER A 238 20.63 -3.31 9.74
C SER A 238 19.91 -3.49 11.07
N LEU A 239 20.60 -3.20 12.17
CA LEU A 239 19.93 -2.85 13.42
C LEU A 239 19.32 -1.47 13.22
N ILE A 240 18.00 -1.43 13.03
CA ILE A 240 17.24 -0.19 13.06
C ILE A 240 17.40 0.38 14.48
N SER A 241 18.31 1.34 14.63
CA SER A 241 18.46 2.13 15.86
C SER A 241 17.33 3.14 15.90
N GLU A 242 16.24 2.80 16.59
CA GLU A 242 15.32 3.82 17.11
C GLU A 242 16.10 4.75 18.05
N GLY A 243 16.16 6.04 17.71
CA GLY A 243 16.71 7.08 18.56
C GLY A 243 17.95 7.78 17.99
N LEU A 244 17.73 8.93 17.35
CA LEU A 244 18.71 10.03 17.36
C LEU A 244 18.54 10.82 18.68
N PRO A 245 19.52 11.63 19.17
CA PRO A 245 20.62 12.28 18.44
C PRO A 245 21.99 12.18 19.20
N ARG A 246 23.17 12.68 18.81
CA ARG A 246 23.66 13.85 18.04
C ARG A 246 25.08 13.54 17.53
N ALA A 247 25.47 14.13 16.41
CA ALA A 247 26.88 14.28 16.07
C ALA A 247 27.62 15.04 17.19
N ALA A 248 28.85 14.64 17.48
CA ALA A 248 29.74 15.38 18.37
C ALA A 248 30.00 16.78 17.79
N TRP A 249 29.83 17.81 18.63
CA TRP A 249 30.18 19.19 18.33
C TRP A 249 31.51 19.52 19.06
N PRO A 250 32.44 20.29 18.47
CA PRO A 250 32.34 21.03 17.21
C PRO A 250 32.57 20.13 15.98
N PRO A 251 32.09 20.53 14.79
CA PRO A 251 32.42 19.84 13.55
C PRO A 251 33.94 19.86 13.33
N PRO A 252 34.54 18.80 12.75
CA PRO A 252 35.91 18.87 12.30
C PRO A 252 36.05 20.03 11.31
N SER A 253 36.88 21.01 11.67
CA SER A 253 37.27 22.11 10.80
C SER A 253 38.20 21.56 9.70
N ALA A 254 37.60 21.09 8.62
CA ALA A 254 38.29 20.88 7.35
C ALA A 254 37.35 21.32 6.23
N VAL A 255 37.48 22.57 5.82
CA VAL A 255 37.02 23.02 4.50
C VAL A 255 37.91 22.31 3.48
N SER A 256 37.52 21.11 3.09
CA SER A 256 37.99 20.51 1.83
C SER A 256 37.26 21.27 0.72
N GLY A 257 37.96 22.23 0.12
CA GLY A 257 37.52 22.96 -1.07
C GLY A 257 37.54 22.09 -2.33
N GLY A 258 37.04 20.85 -2.24
CA GLY A 258 36.81 20.00 -3.40
C GLY A 258 35.51 20.40 -4.06
N THR A 259 35.57 20.83 -5.32
CA THR A 259 34.38 20.93 -6.14
C THR A 259 33.91 19.52 -6.43
N LEU A 260 32.87 19.07 -5.72
CA LEU A 260 32.25 17.78 -5.93
C LEU A 260 31.70 17.75 -7.36
N SER A 261 32.41 17.07 -8.27
CA SER A 261 32.01 16.95 -9.66
C SER A 261 31.22 15.67 -9.83
N ILE A 262 30.06 15.76 -10.48
CA ILE A 262 29.24 14.60 -10.79
C ILE A 262 29.46 14.21 -12.25
N ASP A 263 29.61 12.91 -12.51
CA ASP A 263 29.63 12.38 -13.88
C ASP A 263 28.37 12.82 -14.65
N ALA A 264 28.55 13.25 -15.91
CA ALA A 264 27.46 13.82 -16.71
C ALA A 264 26.33 12.83 -16.97
N ARG A 265 26.62 11.52 -17.10
CA ARG A 265 25.60 10.49 -17.27
C ARG A 265 24.84 10.26 -15.95
N ALA A 266 25.55 10.26 -14.82
CA ALA A 266 24.90 10.16 -13.52
C ALA A 266 23.99 11.37 -13.24
N ALA A 267 24.41 12.57 -13.64
CA ALA A 267 23.58 13.78 -13.56
C ALA A 267 22.29 13.65 -14.39
N GLN A 268 22.40 13.20 -15.65
CA GLN A 268 21.24 12.98 -16.52
C GLN A 268 20.25 11.96 -15.93
N LEU A 269 20.76 10.87 -15.35
CA LEU A 269 19.91 9.86 -14.71
C LEU A 269 19.24 10.38 -13.43
N LEU A 270 19.93 11.21 -12.64
CA LEU A 270 19.34 11.89 -11.48
C LEU A 270 18.24 12.87 -11.91
N ASP A 271 18.47 13.64 -12.97
CA ASP A 271 17.49 14.60 -13.50
C ASP A 271 16.26 13.90 -14.11
N ALA A 272 16.46 12.74 -14.75
CA ALA A 272 15.38 11.91 -15.26
C ALA A 272 14.59 11.24 -14.12
N GLY A 273 15.28 10.69 -13.12
CA GLY A 273 14.67 10.02 -11.98
C GLY A 273 13.91 11.00 -11.07
N ARG A 274 14.49 12.18 -10.81
CA ARG A 274 14.04 13.16 -9.81
C ARG A 274 13.78 12.52 -8.44
N PRO A 275 14.79 11.90 -7.80
CA PRO A 275 14.62 11.30 -6.49
C PRO A 275 14.39 12.37 -5.42
N SER A 276 13.65 12.02 -4.37
CA SER A 276 13.50 12.89 -3.20
C SER A 276 14.73 12.83 -2.30
N ALA A 277 15.41 11.68 -2.26
CA ALA A 277 16.70 11.53 -1.61
C ALA A 277 17.56 10.47 -2.29
N THR A 278 18.87 10.61 -2.19
CA THR A 278 19.83 9.60 -2.62
C THR A 278 20.88 9.43 -1.53
N THR A 279 21.06 8.20 -1.05
CA THR A 279 22.06 7.84 -0.06
C THR A 279 23.01 6.84 -0.68
N VAL A 280 24.28 7.23 -0.80
CA VAL A 280 25.35 6.36 -1.28
C VAL A 280 26.24 6.03 -0.10
N ARG A 281 26.35 4.75 0.23
CA ARG A 281 27.19 4.23 1.30
C ARG A 281 28.31 3.34 0.71
N PRO A 282 29.32 2.97 1.51
CA PRO A 282 30.42 2.13 1.03
C PRO A 282 30.01 0.75 0.51
N HIS A 283 28.85 0.23 0.89
CA HIS A 283 28.43 -1.16 0.59
C HIS A 283 27.07 -1.24 -0.12
N ASP A 284 26.34 -0.15 -0.14
CA ASP A 284 24.97 -0.09 -0.61
C ASP A 284 24.60 1.31 -1.12
N VAL A 285 23.57 1.33 -1.94
CA VAL A 285 22.99 2.54 -2.51
C VAL A 285 21.49 2.47 -2.27
N GLU A 286 20.91 3.58 -1.85
CA GLU A 286 19.46 3.77 -1.74
C GLU A 286 19.06 5.05 -2.47
N ILE A 287 18.15 4.92 -3.44
CA ILE A 287 17.50 6.03 -4.13
C ILE A 287 16.03 6.02 -3.69
N ALA A 288 15.59 7.09 -3.05
CA ALA A 288 14.26 7.20 -2.48
C ALA A 288 13.39 8.18 -3.26
N PHE A 289 12.10 7.85 -3.30
CA PHE A 289 11.05 8.66 -3.88
C PHE A 289 9.87 8.75 -2.92
N ASP A 290 9.23 9.91 -2.89
CA ASP A 290 8.02 10.11 -2.10
C ASP A 290 6.82 9.46 -2.81
N GLY A 291 6.07 8.64 -2.07
CA GLY A 291 4.95 7.87 -2.57
C GLY A 291 5.33 6.59 -3.32
N ALA A 292 4.32 5.94 -3.91
CA ALA A 292 4.48 4.79 -4.78
C ALA A 292 4.75 5.26 -6.22
N ILE A 293 5.95 5.00 -6.75
CA ILE A 293 6.28 5.28 -8.14
C ILE A 293 5.89 4.11 -9.02
N ALA A 294 5.01 4.40 -9.98
CA ALA A 294 4.68 3.51 -11.10
C ALA A 294 5.12 4.09 -12.46
N ASP A 295 6.00 5.11 -12.43
CA ASP A 295 6.55 5.75 -13.63
C ASP A 295 7.76 4.95 -14.15
N ARG A 296 7.64 4.44 -15.37
CA ARG A 296 8.66 3.61 -16.02
C ARG A 296 9.97 4.35 -16.23
N GLU A 297 9.93 5.61 -16.67
CA GLU A 297 11.13 6.38 -16.99
C GLU A 297 11.90 6.73 -15.73
N ARG A 298 11.20 7.21 -14.70
CA ARG A 298 11.80 7.54 -13.40
C ARG A 298 12.38 6.31 -12.72
N LEU A 299 11.62 5.22 -12.68
CA LEU A 299 12.07 3.97 -12.05
C LEU A 299 13.22 3.34 -12.84
N GLY A 300 13.15 3.34 -14.17
CA GLY A 300 14.21 2.86 -15.04
C GLY A 300 15.52 3.63 -14.85
N ALA A 301 15.46 4.96 -14.82
CA ALA A 301 16.63 5.81 -14.57
C ALA A 301 17.26 5.51 -13.19
N ALA A 302 16.43 5.34 -12.16
CA ALA A 302 16.90 4.98 -10.82
C ALA A 302 17.57 3.60 -10.77
N ILE A 303 17.02 2.60 -11.48
CA ILE A 303 17.59 1.26 -11.54
C ILE A 303 18.96 1.27 -12.22
N GLU A 304 19.08 1.96 -13.36
CA GLU A 304 20.37 2.11 -14.05
C GLU A 304 21.40 2.83 -13.18
N LEU A 305 20.97 3.89 -12.50
CA LEU A 305 21.84 4.67 -11.61
C LEU A 305 22.31 3.84 -10.41
N ALA A 306 21.40 3.09 -9.77
CA ALA A 306 21.73 2.21 -8.65
C ALA A 306 22.70 1.09 -9.07
N ALA A 307 22.47 0.45 -10.22
CA ALA A 307 23.36 -0.57 -10.77
C ALA A 307 24.75 -0.01 -11.06
N TRP A 308 24.80 1.18 -11.66
CA TRP A 308 26.04 1.86 -12.00
C TRP A 308 26.87 2.17 -10.74
N TRP A 309 26.25 2.70 -9.68
CA TRP A 309 26.91 2.95 -8.39
C TRP A 309 27.31 1.71 -7.61
N ALA A 310 26.58 0.61 -7.78
CA ALA A 310 26.89 -0.66 -7.16
C ALA A 310 28.04 -1.41 -7.86
N SER A 311 28.27 -1.13 -9.15
CA SER A 311 29.39 -1.70 -9.90
C SER A 311 30.70 -0.95 -9.59
N ASP A 312 31.64 -1.64 -8.94
CA ASP A 312 32.91 -1.12 -8.39
C ASP A 312 33.91 -0.53 -9.43
N ALA A 313 33.52 -0.45 -10.71
CA ALA A 313 34.35 0.14 -11.77
C ALA A 313 34.64 1.64 -11.57
N PHE A 314 33.93 2.30 -10.64
CA PHE A 314 34.13 3.70 -10.28
C PHE A 314 34.51 3.79 -8.79
N ARG A 315 35.80 3.63 -8.48
CA ARG A 315 36.37 3.69 -7.11
C ARG A 315 35.97 4.93 -6.28
N THR A 316 35.44 5.98 -6.91
CA THR A 316 34.95 7.21 -6.27
C THR A 316 33.42 7.38 -6.32
N GLY A 317 32.68 6.47 -6.98
CA GLY A 317 31.28 6.71 -7.35
C GLY A 317 31.15 7.75 -8.49
N PRO A 318 29.97 8.38 -8.67
CA PRO A 318 29.79 9.46 -9.66
C PRO A 318 30.49 10.75 -9.24
N TYR A 319 30.84 10.81 -7.96
CA TYR A 319 31.37 11.96 -7.27
C TYR A 319 32.89 11.90 -7.35
N ARG A 320 33.49 12.85 -8.04
CA ARG A 320 34.93 13.03 -8.17
C ARG A 320 35.35 14.36 -7.59
#